data_AF-A0A1I6RJ84-F1
#
_entry.id   AF-A0A1I6RJ84-F1
#
_cell.length_a   1.000
_cell.length_b   1.000
_cell.length_c   1.000
_cell.angle_alpha   90.00
_cell.angle_beta   90.00
_cell.angle_gamma   90.00
#
_symmetry.space_group_name_H-M   'P 1'
#
loop_
_entity.id
_entity.type
_entity.pdbx_description
1 polymer ?
#
loop_
_entity_poly.entity_id
_entity_poly.type
_entity_poly.pdbx_seq_one_letter_code
_entity_poly.pdbx_strand_id
1 'polypeptide(L)' 'MKKSLIYYALTFVFALWFMLTSFIWVYYINLFLSLPFGVISFLLWLKIQKKVTKTKRLLILYMLIIGVFLAIASLIMLL' A
#
# COMPACT_ATOMS: atom_id res chain seq x y z
N MET A 1 -21.27 -10.24 -5.99
CA MET A 1 -20.19 -10.76 -5.11
C MET A 1 -18.78 -10.80 -5.75
N LYS A 2 -18.61 -11.14 -7.03
CA LYS A 2 -17.27 -11.30 -7.65
C LYS A 2 -16.45 -9.99 -7.82
N LYS A 3 -17.08 -8.88 -8.21
CA LYS A 3 -16.36 -7.60 -8.45
C LYS A 3 -15.64 -7.06 -7.22
N SER A 4 -16.22 -7.15 -6.02
CA SER A 4 -15.60 -6.66 -4.78
C SER A 4 -14.35 -7.45 -4.39
N LEU A 5 -14.29 -8.75 -4.70
CA LEU A 5 -13.10 -9.57 -4.46
C LEU A 5 -11.94 -9.18 -5.39
N ILE A 6 -12.23 -8.85 -6.65
CA ILE A 6 -11.23 -8.40 -7.62
C ILE A 6 -10.63 -7.06 -7.17
N TYR A 7 -11.47 -6.09 -6.79
CA TYR A 7 -10.97 -4.82 -6.25
C TYR A 7 -10.14 -5.01 -4.99
N TYR A 8 -10.55 -5.90 -4.08
CA TYR A 8 -9.77 -6.23 -2.89
C TYR A 8 -8.41 -6.84 -3.26
N ALA A 9 -8.37 -7.80 -4.18
CA ALA A 9 -7.13 -8.44 -4.62
C ALA A 9 -6.18 -7.42 -5.26
N LEU A 10 -6.69 -6.53 -6.12
CA LEU A 10 -5.92 -5.42 -6.68
C LEU A 10 -5.36 -4.52 -5.57
N THR A 11 -6.20 -4.03 -4.66
CA THR A 11 -5.73 -3.19 -3.54
C THR A 11 -4.68 -3.89 -2.69
N PHE A 12 -4.85 -5.18 -2.43
CA PHE A 12 -3.90 -5.98 -1.68
C PHE A 12 -2.56 -6.10 -2.40
N VAL A 13 -2.56 -6.41 -3.70
CA VAL A 13 -1.34 -6.50 -4.51
C VAL A 13 -0.63 -5.15 -4.57
N PHE A 14 -1.36 -4.05 -4.76
CA PHE A 14 -0.77 -2.69 -4.73
C PHE A 14 -0.19 -2.33 -3.36
N ALA A 15 -0.88 -2.68 -2.26
CA ALA A 15 -0.38 -2.44 -0.90
C ALA A 15 0.86 -3.27 -0.58
N LEU A 16 0.88 -4.54 -1.01
CA LEU A 16 1.98 -5.46 -0.79
C LEU A 16 3.19 -5.08 -1.65
N TRP A 17 2.97 -4.68 -2.90
CA TRP A 17 4.01 -4.11 -3.76
C TRP A 17 4.64 -2.90 -3.10
N PHE A 18 3.83 -1.91 -2.70
CA PHE A 18 4.28 -0.72 -1.99
C PHE A 18 5.13 -1.08 -0.76
N MET A 19 4.63 -1.96 0.10
CA MET A 19 5.35 -2.36 1.31
C MET A 19 6.72 -2.97 1.01
N LEU A 20 6.83 -3.84 -0.01
CA LEU A 20 8.09 -4.47 -0.40
C LEU A 20 9.05 -3.49 -1.08
N THR A 21 8.54 -2.67 -2.01
CA THR A 21 9.38 -1.73 -2.76
C THR A 21 9.83 -0.54 -1.93
N SER A 22 9.08 -0.18 -0.89
CA SER A 22 9.38 0.96 -0.03
C SER A 22 10.71 0.86 0.72
N PHE A 23 11.28 -0.33 0.85
CA PHE A 23 12.59 -0.55 1.49
C PHE A 23 13.73 -0.81 0.49
N ILE A 24 13.42 -1.35 -0.69
CA ILE A 24 14.42 -1.79 -1.67
C ILE A 24 15.04 -0.59 -2.41
N TRP A 25 14.26 0.46 -2.67
CA TRP A 25 14.71 1.58 -3.49
C TRP A 25 15.38 2.67 -2.65
N VAL A 26 16.62 3.01 -3.05
CA VAL A 26 17.41 4.08 -2.46
C VAL A 26 16.90 5.44 -2.97
N TYR A 27 16.75 6.41 -2.06
CA TYR A 27 16.55 7.83 -2.38
C TYR A 27 15.24 8.15 -3.15
N TYR A 28 15.26 9.11 -4.08
CA TYR A 28 14.09 9.58 -4.84
C TYR A 28 13.39 8.50 -5.68
N ILE A 29 14.04 7.38 -5.98
CA ILE A 29 13.40 6.30 -6.76
C ILE A 29 12.21 5.71 -5.99
N ASN A 30 12.28 5.66 -4.66
CA ASN A 30 11.18 5.23 -3.80
C ASN A 30 9.94 6.12 -3.95
N LEU A 31 10.16 7.43 -4.11
CA LEU A 31 9.12 8.44 -4.31
C LEU A 31 8.34 8.25 -5.62
N PHE A 32 9.01 7.79 -6.68
CA PHE A 32 8.39 7.60 -7.99
C PHE A 32 7.86 6.19 -8.24
N LEU A 33 8.44 5.15 -7.63
CA LEU A 33 8.03 3.75 -7.85
C LEU A 33 7.14 3.18 -6.76
N SER A 34 7.34 3.55 -5.49
CA SER A 34 6.56 2.98 -4.39
C SER A 34 5.36 3.87 -4.08
N LEU A 35 5.60 5.16 -3.88
CA LEU A 35 4.59 6.13 -3.45
C LEU A 35 3.30 6.18 -4.30
N PRO A 36 3.34 6.18 -5.66
CA PRO A 36 2.09 6.15 -6.44
C PRO A 36 1.29 4.86 -6.22
N PHE A 37 1.95 3.72 -6.04
CA PHE A 37 1.28 2.45 -5.75
C PHE A 37 0.65 2.45 -4.35
N GLY A 38 1.31 3.07 -3.37
CA GLY A 38 0.75 3.32 -2.03
C GLY A 38 -0.49 4.22 -2.08
N VAL A 39 -0.44 5.33 -2.83
CA VAL A 39 -1.57 6.26 -3.00
C VAL A 39 -2.74 5.59 -3.73
N ILE A 40 -2.47 4.86 -4.83
CA ILE A 40 -3.50 4.11 -5.57
C ILE A 40 -4.17 3.09 -4.66
N SER A 41 -3.38 2.36 -3.87
CA SER A 41 -3.89 1.39 -2.90
C SER A 41 -4.77 2.05 -1.84
N PHE A 42 -4.35 3.20 -1.28
CA PHE A 42 -5.15 3.95 -0.31
C PHE A 42 -6.48 4.47 -0.89
N LEU A 43 -6.46 5.00 -2.12
CA LEU A 43 -7.67 5.46 -2.82
C LEU A 43 -8.63 4.31 -3.13
N LEU A 44 -8.10 3.15 -3.53
CA LEU A 44 -8.91 1.95 -3.73
C LEU A 44 -9.45 1.42 -2.40
N TRP A 45 -8.63 1.45 -1.34
CA TRP A 45 -9.03 1.05 0.01
C TRP A 45 -10.25 1.88 0.46
N LEU A 46 -10.23 3.21 0.29
CA LEU A 46 -11.36 4.12 0.54
C LEU A 46 -12.67 3.71 -0.13
N LYS A 47 -12.60 3.17 -1.35
CA LYS A 47 -13.78 2.72 -2.10
C LYS A 47 -14.29 1.34 -1.68
N ILE A 48 -13.42 0.46 -1.18
CA ILE A 48 -13.78 -0.90 -0.78
C ILE A 48 -14.12 -1.04 0.71
N GLN A 49 -13.83 -0.06 1.57
CA GLN A 49 -14.02 -0.14 3.03
C GLN A 49 -15.42 -0.61 3.47
N LYS A 50 -16.45 -0.22 2.73
CA LYS A 50 -17.86 -0.55 3.01
C LYS A 50 -18.30 -1.89 2.38
N LYS A 51 -17.43 -2.53 1.59
CA LYS A 51 -17.72 -3.72 0.77
C LYS A 51 -16.90 -4.97 1.16
N VAL A 52 -15.95 -4.84 2.10
CA VAL A 52 -15.12 -5.94 2.62
C VAL A 52 -15.26 -6.07 4.14
N THR A 53 -14.95 -7.26 4.65
CA THR A 53 -14.94 -7.55 6.09
C THR A 53 -13.93 -6.68 6.84
N LYS A 54 -14.22 -6.40 8.12
CA LYS A 54 -13.36 -5.59 9.00
C LYS A 54 -11.91 -6.09 9.02
N THR A 55 -11.71 -7.40 9.04
CA THR A 55 -10.38 -8.05 9.04
C THR A 55 -9.60 -7.71 7.77
N LYS A 56 -10.22 -7.86 6.60
CA LYS A 56 -9.62 -7.55 5.29
C LYS A 56 -9.28 -6.06 5.16
N ARG A 57 -10.16 -5.19 5.69
CA ARG A 57 -9.95 -3.74 5.74
C ARG A 57 -8.74 -3.37 6.58
N LEU A 58 -8.63 -3.94 7.78
CA LEU A 58 -7.52 -3.68 8.70
C LEU A 58 -6.19 -4.18 8.13
N LEU A 59 -6.17 -5.34 7.48
CA LEU A 59 -4.96 -5.89 6.88
C LEU A 59 -4.34 -4.94 5.84
N ILE A 60 -5.15 -4.41 4.91
CA ILE A 60 -4.67 -3.44 3.92
C ILE A 60 -4.20 -2.15 4.60
N LEU A 61 -4.89 -1.70 5.64
CA LEU A 61 -4.49 -0.51 6.40
C LEU A 61 -3.11 -0.72 7.05
N TYR A 62 -2.87 -1.88 7.68
CA TYR A 62 -1.57 -2.20 8.27
C TYR A 62 -0.47 -2.24 7.20
N MET A 63 -0.72 -2.84 6.04
CA MET A 63 0.25 -2.84 4.93
C MET A 63 0.60 -1.43 4.45
N LEU A 64 -0.39 -0.55 4.34
CA LEU A 64 -0.17 0.86 3.99
C LEU A 64 0.63 1.60 5.07
N ILE A 65 0.29 1.41 6.34
CA ILE A 65 1.02 2.04 7.46
C ILE A 65 2.48 1.56 7.49
N ILE A 66 2.70 0.25 7.40
CA ILE A 66 4.05 -0.34 7.40
C ILE A 66 4.83 0.14 6.17
N GLY A 67 4.21 0.17 5.00
CA GLY A 67 4.84 0.66 3.77
C GLY A 67 5.23 2.14 3.84
N VAL A 68 4.41 2.99 4.49
CA VAL A 68 4.74 4.40 4.76
C VAL A 68 5.90 4.50 5.74
N PHE A 69 5.88 3.70 6.81
CA PHE A 69 6.95 3.67 7.81
C PHE A 69 8.29 3.25 7.19
N LEU A 70 8.29 2.23 6.33
CA LEU A 70 9.46 1.77 5.57
C LEU A 70 9.94 2.84 4.57
N ALA A 71 9.03 3.55 3.91
CA ALA A 71 9.39 4.64 3.00
C ALA A 71 10.04 5.81 3.75
N ILE A 72 9.53 6.16 4.92
CA ILE A 72 10.12 7.20 5.78
C ILE A 72 11.47 6.73 6.34
N ALA A 73 11.55 5.49 6.82
CA ALA A 73 12.78 4.93 7.39
C ALA A 73 13.91 4.84 6.35
N SER A 74 13.60 4.42 5.11
CA SER A 74 14.58 4.39 4.02
C SER A 74 15.04 5.80 3.63
N LEU A 75 14.13 6.77 3.60
CA LEU A 75 14.49 8.18 3.40
C LEU A 75 15.42 8.69 4.52
N ILE A 76 15.15 8.38 5.79
CA ILE A 76 15.98 8.83 6.93
C ILE A 76 17.35 8.15 6.96
N MET A 77 17.43 6.84 6.67
CA MET A 77 18.72 6.12 6.67
C MET A 77 19.68 6.56 5.56
N LEU A 78 19.13 7.10 4.46
CA LEU A 78 19.89 7.47 3.26
C LEU A 78 20.09 8.99 3.13
N LEU A 79 19.57 9.79 4.07
CA LEU A 79 19.79 11.24 4.18
C LEU A 79 20.95 11.53 5.13
#